data_AF-A0A6C0E7X2-F1
#
_entry.id   AF-A0A6C0E7X2-F1
#
_cell.length_a   1.000
_cell.length_b   1.000
_cell.length_c   1.000
_cell.angle_alpha   90.00
_cell.angle_beta   90.00
_cell.angle_gamma   90.00
#
_symmetry.space_group_name_H-M   'P 1'
#
loop_
_entity.id
_entity.type
_entity.pdbx_description
1 polymer ?
#
loop_
_entity_poly.entity_id
_entity_poly.type
_entity_poly.pdbx_seq_one_letter_code
_entity_poly.pdbx_strand_id
1 'polypeptide(L)'
;MSEQEQIEINYLGHVYTFYKKEYHTAEDFYHISWLIAKQLPKTEEEVKKATQLATMWYNQKKYNCRYAESLQPSLSKLDSLSVDF
;
A
#
# COMPACT_ATOMS: atom_id res chain seq x y z
N MET A 1 21.63 1.83 -16.73
CA MET A 1 20.91 1.50 -15.48
C MET A 1 19.58 2.19 -15.59
N SER A 2 18.44 1.48 -15.64
CA SER A 2 17.15 2.17 -15.63
C SER A 2 16.99 2.84 -14.28
N GLU A 3 16.60 4.11 -14.29
CA GLU A 3 16.23 4.81 -13.06
C GLU A 3 14.99 4.10 -12.51
N GLN A 4 15.13 3.40 -11.38
CA GLN A 4 13.97 2.91 -10.65
C GLN A 4 13.23 4.12 -10.11
N GLU A 5 12.02 4.33 -10.61
CA GLU A 5 11.13 5.39 -10.15
C GLU A 5 10.85 5.16 -8.65
N GLN A 6 11.22 6.15 -7.84
CA GLN A 6 11.05 6.11 -6.39
C GLN A 6 10.22 7.30 -5.93
N ILE A 7 9.47 7.11 -4.84
CA ILE A 7 8.79 8.20 -4.16
C ILE A 7 9.15 8.18 -2.68
N GLU A 8 9.20 9.36 -2.09
CA GLU A 8 9.31 9.56 -0.66
C GLU A 8 7.99 10.11 -0.14
N ILE A 9 7.42 9.45 0.86
CA ILE A 9 6.18 9.86 1.51
C ILE A 9 6.50 10.22 2.95
N ASN A 10 6.23 11.48 3.30
CA ASN A 10 6.21 11.94 4.68
C ASN A 10 4.78 11.89 5.22
N TYR A 11 4.54 11.06 6.23
CA TYR A 11 3.23 10.91 6.86
C TYR A 11 3.37 10.91 8.38
N LEU A 12 2.74 11.88 9.03
CA LEU A 12 2.78 12.07 10.49
C LEU A 12 4.20 12.06 11.09
N GLY A 13 5.17 12.63 10.36
CA GLY A 13 6.57 12.71 10.79
C GLY A 13 7.40 11.44 10.52
N HIS A 14 6.81 10.41 9.92
CA HIS A 14 7.52 9.25 9.40
C HIS A 14 7.83 9.43 7.91
N VAL A 15 9.06 9.08 7.51
CA VAL A 15 9.49 9.12 6.11
C VAL A 15 9.59 7.69 5.59
N TYR A 16 8.90 7.44 4.48
CA TYR A 16 8.85 6.16 3.80
C TYR A 16 9.35 6.30 2.36
N THR A 17 10.34 5.50 1.98
CA THR A 17 10.82 5.43 0.60
C THR A 17 10.28 4.18 -0.07
N PHE A 18 9.59 4.35 -1.20
CA PHE A 18 9.03 3.27 -2.00
C PHE A 18 9.65 3.25 -3.38
N TYR A 19 9.84 2.05 -3.92
CA TYR A 19 10.40 1.81 -5.24
C TYR A 19 9.35 1.18 -6.13
N LYS A 20 9.11 1.79 -7.29
CA LYS A 20 8.16 1.29 -8.27
C LYS A 20 8.71 0.04 -8.92
N LYS A 21 7.86 -0.97 -9.02
CA LYS A 21 8.15 -2.19 -9.76
C LYS A 21 7.69 -2.00 -11.20
N GLU A 22 8.40 -2.61 -12.15
CA GLU A 22 8.15 -2.43 -13.60
C GLU A 22 6.71 -2.73 -14.03
N TYR A 23 6.05 -3.65 -13.33
CA TYR A 23 4.69 -4.08 -13.62
C TYR A 23 3.59 -3.23 -12.97
N HIS A 24 3.93 -2.28 -12.09
CA HIS A 24 2.95 -1.35 -11.52
C HIS A 24 2.76 -0.15 -12.45
N THR A 25 1.50 0.25 -12.67
CA THR A 25 1.23 1.58 -13.21
C THR A 25 1.71 2.65 -12.20
N ALA A 26 1.93 3.88 -12.66
CA ALA A 26 2.31 4.97 -11.76
C ALA A 26 1.21 5.25 -10.71
N GLU A 27 -0.05 5.17 -11.12
CA GLU A 27 -1.21 5.36 -10.26
C GLU A 27 -1.32 4.27 -9.18
N ASP A 28 -1.21 3.00 -9.60
CA ASP A 28 -1.24 1.84 -8.70
C ASP A 28 -0.12 1.96 -7.66
N PHE A 29 1.09 2.27 -8.13
CA PHE A 29 2.25 2.47 -7.28
C PHE A 29 2.03 3.58 -6.26
N TYR A 30 1.51 4.73 -6.70
CA TYR A 30 1.27 5.88 -5.84
C TYR A 30 0.20 5.58 -4.77
N HIS A 31 -0.94 5.02 -5.17
CA HIS A 31 -2.04 4.67 -4.27
C HIS A 31 -1.62 3.63 -3.23
N ILE A 32 -0.96 2.55 -3.67
CA ILE A 32 -0.50 1.50 -2.75
C ILE A 32 0.52 2.07 -1.76
N SER A 33 1.48 2.88 -2.23
CA SER A 33 2.53 3.45 -1.37
C SER A 33 1.98 4.34 -0.27
N TRP A 34 1.03 5.23 -0.60
CA TRP A 34 0.37 6.04 0.42
C TRP A 34 -0.46 5.20 1.39
N LEU A 35 -1.14 4.17 0.91
CA LEU A 35 -1.92 3.28 1.78
C LEU A 35 -1.02 2.48 2.73
N ILE A 36 0.22 2.15 2.32
CA ILE A 36 1.23 1.57 3.22
C ILE A 36 1.65 2.59 4.28
N ALA A 37 2.01 3.82 3.88
CA ALA A 37 2.43 4.86 4.81
C ALA A 37 1.34 5.20 5.85
N LYS A 38 0.07 5.24 5.43
CA LYS A 38 -1.08 5.52 6.30
C LYS A 38 -1.35 4.45 7.37
N GLN A 39 -0.81 3.23 7.18
CA GLN A 39 -0.86 2.19 8.21
C GLN A 39 0.19 2.40 9.32
N LEU A 40 1.09 3.39 9.18
CA LEU A 40 2.14 3.74 10.14
C LEU A 40 3.03 2.57 10.57
N PRO A 41 3.55 1.73 9.63
CA PRO A 41 4.48 0.69 10.01
C PRO A 41 5.78 1.32 10.55
N LYS A 42 6.33 0.72 11.60
CA LYS A 42 7.54 1.18 12.32
C LYS A 42 8.69 0.19 12.23
N THR A 43 8.40 -1.07 11.93
CA THR A 43 9.38 -2.13 11.75
C THR A 43 9.35 -2.67 10.32
N GLU A 44 10.42 -3.34 9.90
CA GLU A 44 10.47 -3.98 8.57
C GLU A 44 9.36 -5.03 8.41
N GLU A 45 9.03 -5.77 9.47
CA GLU A 45 7.94 -6.74 9.48
C GLU A 45 6.57 -6.07 9.32
N GLU A 46 6.36 -4.95 10.00
CA GLU A 46 5.14 -4.15 9.84
C GLU A 46 5.04 -3.56 8.43
N VAL A 47 6.15 -3.12 7.83
CA VAL A 47 6.18 -2.66 6.43
C VAL A 47 5.79 -3.79 5.48
N LYS A 48 6.34 -5.00 5.66
CA LYS A 48 5.98 -6.18 4.86
C LYS A 48 4.49 -6.48 4.97
N LYS A 49 3.95 -6.49 6.20
CA LYS A 49 2.53 -6.73 6.45
C LYS A 49 1.64 -5.64 5.83
N ALA A 50 2.00 -4.37 6.03
CA ALA A 50 1.26 -3.24 5.47
C ALA A 50 1.25 -3.25 3.94
N THR A 51 2.38 -3.64 3.33
CA THR A 51 2.52 -3.84 1.88
C THR A 51 1.59 -4.93 1.36
N GLN A 52 1.55 -6.08 2.05
CA GLN A 52 0.65 -7.17 1.69
C GLN A 52 -0.82 -6.75 1.78
N LEU A 53 -1.22 -6.14 2.90
CA LEU A 53 -2.59 -5.68 3.10
C LEU A 53 -3.00 -4.62 2.09
N ALA A 54 -2.15 -3.62 1.83
CA ALA A 54 -2.44 -2.57 0.85
C ALA A 54 -2.59 -3.14 -0.56
N THR A 55 -1.71 -4.07 -0.96
CA THR A 55 -1.78 -4.72 -2.27
C THR A 55 -3.05 -5.57 -2.39
N MET A 56 -3.38 -6.34 -1.37
CA MET A 56 -4.59 -7.17 -1.34
C MET A 56 -5.85 -6.31 -1.40
N TRP A 57 -5.91 -5.25 -0.58
CA TRP A 57 -7.01 -4.30 -0.59
C TRP A 57 -7.17 -3.65 -1.97
N TYR A 58 -6.07 -3.18 -2.56
CA TYR A 58 -6.08 -2.57 -3.88
C TYR A 58 -6.62 -3.52 -4.95
N ASN A 59 -6.15 -4.77 -4.95
CA ASN A 59 -6.60 -5.79 -5.88
C ASN A 59 -8.08 -6.17 -5.66
N GLN A 60 -8.54 -6.19 -4.41
CA GLN A 60 -9.95 -6.39 -4.09
C GLN A 60 -10.82 -5.27 -4.66
N LYS A 61 -10.38 -4.01 -4.59
CA LYS A 61 -11.16 -2.86 -5.10
C LYS A 61 -11.10 -2.73 -6.62
N LYS A 62 -9.91 -2.84 -7.20
CA LYS A 62 -9.70 -2.62 -8.64
C LYS A 62 -10.07 -3.82 -9.51
N TYR A 63 -9.73 -5.02 -9.05
CA TYR A 63 -9.87 -6.26 -9.82
C TYR A 63 -10.91 -7.22 -9.25
N ASN A 64 -11.66 -6.81 -8.21
CA ASN A 64 -12.67 -7.62 -7.54
C ASN A 64 -12.12 -8.96 -7.02
N CYS A 65 -10.84 -8.99 -6.64
CA CYS A 65 -10.23 -10.17 -6.04
C CYS A 65 -10.91 -10.52 -4.71
N ARG A 66 -11.03 -11.82 -4.43
CA ARG A 66 -11.61 -12.34 -3.18
C ARG A 66 -10.53 -12.96 -2.32
N TYR A 67 -10.54 -12.63 -1.04
CA TYR A 67 -9.62 -13.16 -0.05
C TYR A 67 -10.40 -13.82 1.08
N ALA A 68 -9.71 -14.69 1.83
CA ALA A 68 -10.29 -15.42 2.95
C ALA A 68 -11.04 -14.49 3.93
N GLU A 69 -12.14 -14.97 4.51
CA GLU A 69 -13.00 -14.19 5.42
C GLU A 69 -12.22 -13.65 6.63
N SER A 70 -11.24 -14.40 7.12
CA SER A 70 -10.37 -13.99 8.23
C SER A 70 -9.55 -12.74 7.94
N LEU A 71 -9.33 -12.38 6.66
CA LEU A 71 -8.60 -11.20 6.25
C LEU A 71 -9.51 -9.97 6.07
N GLN A 72 -10.82 -10.17 5.93
CA GLN A 72 -11.77 -9.09 5.67
C GLN A 72 -11.75 -7.99 6.75
N PRO A 73 -11.67 -8.29 8.07
CA PRO A 73 -11.55 -7.22 9.07
C PRO A 73 -10.33 -6.32 8.87
N SER A 74 -9.20 -6.90 8.44
CA SER A 74 -7.99 -6.13 8.17
C SER A 74 -8.15 -5.30 6.91
N LEU A 75 -8.70 -5.87 5.84
CA LEU A 75 -8.91 -5.16 4.57
C LEU A 75 -9.96 -4.05 4.71
N SER A 76 -11.06 -4.27 5.43
CA SER A 76 -12.06 -3.23 5.67
C SER A 76 -11.52 -2.05 6.47
N LYS A 77 -10.53 -2.27 7.35
CA LYS A 77 -9.84 -1.15 8.02
C LYS A 77 -9.11 -0.24 7.04
N LEU A 78 -8.66 -0.76 5.90
CA LEU A 78 -7.98 0.05 4.87
C LEU A 78 -8.97 0.93 4.09
N ASP A 79 -10.28 0.65 4.12
CA ASP A 79 -11.30 1.52 3.49
C ASP A 79 -11.31 2.92 4.12
N SER A 80 -11.04 3.05 5.42
CA SER A 80 -10.97 4.36 6.08
C SER A 80 -9.64 5.07 5.89
N LEU A 81 -8.62 4.39 5.35
CA LEU A 81 -7.32 4.97 5.03
C LEU A 81 -7.23 5.40 3.57
N SER A 82 -8.10 4.88 2.71
CA SER A 82 -8.11 5.14 1.28
C SER A 82 -9.01 6.28 0.82
N VAL A 83 -9.58 7.05 1.76
CA VAL A 83 -10.59 8.10 1.48
C VAL A 83 -10.10 9.26 0.60
N ASP A 84 -8.78 9.36 0.38
CA ASP A 84 -8.15 10.40 -0.43
C ASP A 84 -7.77 9.90 -1.86
N PHE A 85 -8.25 8.73 -2.28
CA PHE A 85 -7.98 8.12 -3.59
C PHE A 85 -9.26 7.90 -4.40
#